data_AF-A0A5E4I504-F1
#
_entry.id   AF-A0A5E4I504-F1
#
_cell.length_a   1.000
_cell.length_b   1.000
_cell.length_c   1.000
_cell.angle_alpha   90.00
_cell.angle_beta   90.00
_cell.angle_gamma   90.00
#
_symmetry.space_group_name_H-M   'P 1'
#
loop_
_entity.id
_entity.type
_entity.pdbx_description
1 polymer ?
#
loop_
_entity_poly.entity_id
_entity_poly.type
_entity_poly.pdbx_seq_one_letter_code
_entity_poly.pdbx_strand_id
1 'polypeptide(L)'
;MAVPTVFGIYGPSDAGKTTLIEHLVSLLTKEGYRVATVKKTKKAISLDTMNKDTRRHHDAGAGLVVFSSHCETDFLLYKALSTSEIIRRISYFGCYDLILVEGADDSNIHKIQLGAGKKRKNTIASYDGNVKEILTFIKRELKKKRLLQHLNITVNGKNIPLTEFPEQMITNTIVGMLGSLKGVQNINEVTIELKR
;
A
#
# COMPACT_ATOMS: atom_id res chain seq x y z
N MET A 1 -12.52 1.88 -2.68
CA MET A 1 -11.51 0.83 -2.39
C MET A 1 -10.92 1.14 -1.02
N ALA A 2 -10.74 0.13 -0.16
CA ALA A 2 -10.07 0.34 1.12
C ALA A 2 -8.63 0.84 0.89
N VAL A 3 -8.24 1.92 1.57
CA VAL A 3 -6.87 2.45 1.46
C VAL A 3 -5.92 1.45 2.12
N PRO A 4 -4.91 0.91 1.42
CA PRO A 4 -3.96 -0.05 2.02
C PRO A 4 -3.22 0.58 3.21
N THR A 5 -2.83 -0.24 4.17
CA THR A 5 -1.85 0.20 5.17
C THR A 5 -0.49 0.30 4.49
N VAL A 6 0.30 1.33 4.78
CA VAL A 6 1.60 1.54 4.15
C VAL A 6 2.67 1.66 5.23
N PHE A 7 3.68 0.80 5.15
CA PHE A 7 4.87 0.89 5.99
C PHE A 7 6.12 1.07 5.15
N GLY A 8 6.91 2.08 5.52
CA GLY A 8 8.24 2.29 5.00
C GLY A 8 9.27 1.49 5.80
N ILE A 9 10.23 0.89 5.11
CA ILE A 9 11.34 0.15 5.73
C ILE A 9 12.64 0.85 5.31
N TYR A 10 13.42 1.31 6.29
CA TYR A 10 14.66 2.03 6.03
C TYR A 10 15.76 1.64 7.02
N GLY A 11 17.00 1.92 6.64
CA GLY A 11 18.19 1.59 7.42
C GLY A 11 19.43 1.72 6.53
N PRO A 12 20.64 1.51 7.07
CA PRO A 12 21.87 1.46 6.28
C PRO A 12 21.79 0.45 5.12
N SER A 13 22.67 0.59 4.14
CA SER A 13 22.91 -0.48 3.15
C SER A 13 23.26 -1.78 3.87
N ASP A 14 22.82 -2.92 3.32
CA ASP A 14 23.10 -4.26 3.84
C ASP A 14 22.59 -4.57 5.27
N ALA A 15 21.77 -3.69 5.85
CA ALA A 15 21.12 -3.91 7.16
C ALA A 15 20.02 -5.01 7.16
N GLY A 16 19.89 -5.82 6.11
CA GLY A 16 18.88 -6.90 6.03
C GLY A 16 17.46 -6.45 5.70
N LYS A 17 17.27 -5.25 5.11
CA LYS A 17 15.94 -4.71 4.73
C LYS A 17 15.16 -5.64 3.82
N THR A 18 15.82 -6.11 2.76
CA THR A 18 15.21 -7.01 1.76
C THR A 18 14.83 -8.33 2.40
N THR A 19 15.71 -8.93 3.21
CA THR A 19 15.44 -10.16 3.97
C THR A 19 14.24 -10.01 4.93
N LEU A 20 14.13 -8.88 5.64
CA LEU A 20 12.97 -8.62 6.50
C LEU A 20 11.68 -8.54 5.66
N ILE A 21 11.71 -7.84 4.52
CA ILE A 21 10.54 -7.72 3.64
C ILE A 21 10.13 -9.09 3.10
N GLU A 22 11.06 -9.90 2.63
CA GLU A 22 10.79 -11.26 2.14
C GLU A 22 10.10 -12.12 3.19
N HIS A 23 10.61 -12.11 4.43
CA HIS A 23 9.99 -12.84 5.54
C HIS A 23 8.59 -12.33 5.86
N LEU A 24 8.40 -11.01 5.94
CA LEU A 24 7.09 -10.42 6.22
C LEU A 24 6.08 -10.75 5.12
N VAL A 25 6.46 -10.63 3.85
CA VAL A 25 5.62 -10.98 2.70
C VAL A 25 5.24 -12.45 2.76
N SER A 26 6.20 -13.36 2.95
CA SER A 26 5.96 -14.79 3.04
C SER A 26 4.99 -15.15 4.17
N LEU A 27 5.18 -14.61 5.37
CA LEU A 27 4.34 -14.90 6.53
C LEU A 27 2.93 -14.31 6.40
N LEU A 28 2.81 -13.07 5.91
CA LEU A 28 1.51 -12.41 5.78
C LEU A 28 0.67 -13.00 4.64
N THR A 29 1.29 -13.31 3.51
CA THR A 29 0.56 -13.92 2.37
C THR A 29 0.09 -15.34 2.68
N LYS A 30 0.86 -16.13 3.44
CA LYS A 30 0.41 -17.44 3.97
C LYS A 30 -0.82 -17.35 4.86
N GLU A 31 -1.05 -16.20 5.48
CA GLU A 31 -2.22 -15.92 6.30
C GLU A 31 -3.36 -15.21 5.53
N GLY A 32 -3.24 -15.10 4.20
CA GLY A 32 -4.28 -14.55 3.32
C GLY A 32 -4.26 -13.04 3.14
N TYR A 33 -3.28 -12.32 3.72
CA TYR A 33 -3.12 -10.89 3.45
C TYR A 33 -2.59 -10.64 2.03
N ARG A 34 -3.17 -9.67 1.34
CA ARG A 34 -2.70 -9.21 0.03
C ARG A 34 -1.65 -8.14 0.24
N VAL A 35 -0.40 -8.48 -0.06
CA VAL A 35 0.75 -7.59 0.17
C VAL A 35 1.35 -7.16 -1.16
N ALA A 36 1.55 -5.86 -1.34
CA ALA A 36 2.36 -5.30 -2.41
C ALA A 36 3.66 -4.73 -1.85
N THR A 37 4.69 -4.66 -2.69
CA THR A 37 5.99 -4.10 -2.32
C THR A 37 6.40 -2.99 -3.29
N VAL A 38 7.15 -2.02 -2.78
CA VAL A 38 7.74 -0.94 -3.57
C VAL A 38 9.20 -0.82 -3.16
N LYS A 39 10.11 -0.96 -4.12
CA LYS A 39 11.54 -0.71 -3.88
C LYS A 39 11.94 0.65 -4.42
N LYS A 40 12.36 1.56 -3.52
CA LYS A 40 12.83 2.90 -3.88
C LYS A 40 14.35 3.02 -3.69
N THR A 41 14.97 3.76 -4.59
CA THR A 41 16.38 4.16 -4.49
C THR A 41 16.54 5.61 -4.94
N LYS A 42 17.53 6.30 -4.39
CA LYS A 42 17.95 7.63 -4.86
C LYS A 42 18.99 7.57 -5.98
N LYS A 43 19.49 6.37 -6.28
CA LYS A 43 20.44 6.16 -7.37
C LYS A 43 19.70 6.35 -8.71
N ALA A 44 20.30 7.07 -9.64
CA ALA A 44 19.80 7.21 -11.01
C ALA A 44 20.06 5.92 -11.79
N ILE A 45 19.25 4.89 -11.54
CA ILE A 45 19.32 3.59 -12.21
C ILE A 45 18.01 3.30 -12.94
N SER A 46 18.10 2.60 -14.06
CA SER A 46 16.95 2.08 -14.81
C SER A 46 17.09 0.56 -14.93
N LEU A 47 15.99 -0.16 -14.73
CA LEU A 47 15.92 -1.60 -15.02
C LEU A 47 15.93 -1.85 -16.54
N ASP A 48 15.42 -0.89 -17.31
CA ASP A 48 15.48 -0.88 -18.75
C ASP A 48 16.70 -0.09 -19.22
N THR A 49 17.77 -0.81 -19.54
CA THR A 49 19.04 -0.26 -19.99
C THR A 49 18.96 0.20 -21.44
N MET A 50 19.85 1.13 -21.82
CA MET A 50 19.97 1.55 -23.22
C MET A 50 20.27 0.34 -24.11
N ASN A 51 19.63 0.27 -25.28
CA ASN A 51 19.71 -0.78 -26.32
C ASN A 51 18.63 -1.89 -26.30
N LYS A 52 17.56 -1.77 -25.51
CA LYS A 52 16.37 -2.64 -25.63
C LYS A 52 15.30 -1.99 -26.51
N ASP A 53 14.48 -2.79 -27.21
CA ASP A 53 13.38 -2.27 -28.04
C ASP A 53 12.35 -1.48 -27.24
N THR A 54 12.14 -1.85 -25.97
CA THR A 54 11.36 -1.08 -24.99
C THR A 54 11.82 0.36 -24.86
N ARG A 55 13.14 0.59 -24.82
CA ARG A 55 13.71 1.94 -24.78
C ARG A 55 13.47 2.70 -26.09
N ARG A 56 13.59 2.01 -27.23
CA ARG A 56 13.29 2.62 -28.55
C ARG A 56 11.83 3.06 -28.66
N HIS A 57 10.88 2.29 -28.10
CA HIS A 57 9.47 2.67 -28.07
C HIS A 57 9.25 3.96 -27.26
N HIS A 58 9.91 4.08 -26.10
CA HIS A 58 9.87 5.31 -25.31
C HIS A 58 10.47 6.50 -26.05
N ASP A 59 11.67 6.33 -26.63
CA ASP A 59 12.37 7.41 -27.32
C ASP A 59 11.62 7.86 -28.59
N ALA A 60 10.75 7.01 -29.16
CA ALA A 60 9.81 7.35 -30.22
C ALA A 60 8.56 8.14 -29.75
N GLY A 61 8.40 8.35 -28.44
CA GLY A 61 7.34 9.18 -27.86
C GLY A 61 6.26 8.42 -27.07
N ALA A 62 6.42 7.12 -26.82
CA ALA A 62 5.43 6.37 -26.03
C ALA A 62 5.41 6.83 -24.56
N GLY A 63 4.25 7.29 -24.07
CA GLY A 63 4.08 7.72 -22.67
C GLY A 63 3.99 6.58 -21.65
N LEU A 64 3.77 5.34 -22.11
CA LEU A 64 3.81 4.10 -21.35
C LEU A 64 4.33 3.01 -22.28
N VAL A 65 5.33 2.25 -21.84
CA VAL A 65 5.80 1.05 -22.53
C VAL A 65 5.44 -0.15 -21.67
N VAL A 66 4.89 -1.20 -22.28
CA VAL A 66 4.59 -2.46 -21.60
C VAL A 66 5.44 -3.54 -22.24
N PHE A 67 6.31 -4.16 -21.45
CA PHE A 67 6.97 -5.41 -21.82
C PHE A 67 6.13 -6.57 -21.31
N SER A 68 5.88 -7.58 -22.14
CA SER A 68 5.14 -8.76 -21.75
C SER A 68 5.77 -9.99 -22.37
N SER A 69 5.96 -11.01 -21.54
CA SER A 69 6.52 -12.31 -21.92
C SER A 69 5.73 -13.43 -21.24
N HIS A 70 6.08 -14.68 -21.53
CA HIS A 70 5.52 -15.83 -20.81
C HIS A 70 5.92 -15.87 -19.33
N CYS A 71 6.92 -15.09 -18.90
CA CYS A 71 7.41 -15.08 -17.51
C CYS A 71 6.81 -13.93 -16.69
N GLU A 72 6.69 -12.74 -17.28
CA GLU A 72 6.28 -11.53 -16.56
C GLU A 72 5.74 -10.44 -17.49
N THR A 73 5.10 -9.43 -16.88
CA THR A 73 4.64 -8.21 -17.56
C THR A 73 5.08 -6.99 -16.77
N ASP A 74 5.88 -6.14 -17.41
CA ASP A 74 6.46 -4.93 -16.82
C ASP A 74 5.84 -3.68 -17.42
N PHE A 75 5.38 -2.79 -16.54
CA PHE A 75 4.88 -1.47 -16.90
C PHE A 75 6.00 -0.44 -16.71
N LEU A 76 6.55 0.04 -17.82
CA LEU A 76 7.67 0.97 -17.83
C LEU A 76 7.17 2.41 -17.98
N LEU A 77 7.30 3.15 -16.88
CA LEU A 77 7.04 4.58 -16.82
C LEU A 77 8.36 5.31 -16.70
N TYR A 78 8.78 6.01 -17.76
CA TYR A 78 10.02 6.78 -17.80
C TYR A 78 9.85 8.16 -17.13
N LYS A 79 9.27 8.16 -15.93
CA LYS A 79 9.12 9.33 -15.08
C LYS A 79 9.22 8.96 -13.61
N ALA A 80 9.87 9.81 -12.83
CA ALA A 80 9.86 9.68 -11.38
C ALA A 80 8.46 9.99 -10.85
N LEU A 81 7.92 9.09 -10.02
CA LEU A 81 6.64 9.28 -9.34
C LEU A 81 6.85 9.52 -7.85
N SER A 82 5.99 10.35 -7.27
CA SER A 82 5.90 10.45 -5.80
C SER A 82 5.39 9.14 -5.19
N THR A 83 5.68 8.91 -3.90
CA THR A 83 5.24 7.68 -3.24
C THR A 83 3.71 7.54 -3.23
N SER A 84 3.00 8.65 -3.04
CA SER A 84 1.54 8.70 -3.08
C SER A 84 0.98 8.33 -4.46
N GLU A 85 1.61 8.79 -5.54
CA GLU A 85 1.21 8.40 -6.90
C GLU A 85 1.45 6.92 -7.17
N ILE A 86 2.57 6.35 -6.71
CA ILE A 86 2.85 4.92 -6.83
C ILE A 86 1.77 4.11 -6.10
N ILE A 87 1.46 4.46 -4.84
CA ILE A 87 0.42 3.81 -4.03
C ILE A 87 -0.94 3.88 -4.74
N ARG A 88 -1.31 5.05 -5.28
CA ARG A 88 -2.55 5.22 -6.03
C ARG A 88 -2.58 4.31 -7.26
N ARG A 89 -1.47 4.19 -8.00
CA ARG A 89 -1.42 3.33 -9.19
C ARG A 89 -1.51 1.84 -8.85
N ILE A 90 -0.92 1.41 -7.74
CA ILE A 90 -1.03 0.03 -7.26
C ILE A 90 -2.51 -0.39 -7.09
N SER A 91 -3.37 0.52 -6.63
CA SER A 91 -4.80 0.20 -6.49
C SER A 91 -5.54 -0.07 -7.80
N TYR A 92 -4.98 0.28 -8.97
CA TYR A 92 -5.57 -0.09 -10.26
C TYR A 92 -5.30 -1.56 -10.63
N PHE A 93 -4.29 -2.19 -10.03
CA PHE A 93 -3.93 -3.58 -10.29
C PHE A 93 -4.58 -4.57 -9.33
N GLY A 94 -5.16 -4.08 -8.24
CA GLY A 94 -5.88 -4.91 -7.29
C GLY A 94 -6.08 -4.25 -5.94
N CYS A 95 -6.84 -4.95 -5.09
CA CYS A 95 -7.02 -4.59 -3.69
C CYS A 95 -5.88 -5.21 -2.87
N TYR A 96 -5.14 -4.37 -2.14
CA TYR A 96 -4.07 -4.78 -1.25
C TYR A 96 -4.38 -4.31 0.18
N ASP A 97 -4.03 -5.13 1.17
CA ASP A 97 -4.22 -4.81 2.58
C ASP A 97 -3.00 -4.05 3.13
N LEU A 98 -1.82 -4.36 2.58
CA LEU A 98 -0.53 -3.81 2.99
C LEU A 98 0.36 -3.48 1.79
N ILE A 99 1.03 -2.33 1.85
CA ILE A 99 2.15 -1.96 0.97
C ILE A 99 3.41 -1.78 1.83
N LEU A 100 4.47 -2.50 1.50
CA LEU A 100 5.80 -2.35 2.09
C LEU A 100 6.71 -1.55 1.16
N VAL A 101 7.23 -0.42 1.62
CA VAL A 101 8.10 0.47 0.84
C VAL A 101 9.54 0.37 1.33
N GLU A 102 10.39 -0.36 0.61
CA GLU A 102 11.84 -0.38 0.86
C GLU A 102 12.47 0.97 0.46
N GLY A 103 13.31 1.52 1.34
CA GLY A 103 14.02 2.77 1.09
C GLY A 103 13.18 4.03 1.34
N ALA A 104 12.07 3.91 2.07
CA ALA A 104 11.14 5.02 2.31
C ALA A 104 11.78 6.24 2.99
N ASP A 105 11.64 7.41 2.36
CA ASP A 105 12.08 8.71 2.86
C ASP A 105 10.94 9.72 3.06
N ASP A 106 9.77 9.45 2.47
CA ASP A 106 8.57 10.27 2.56
C ASP A 106 8.14 10.53 4.02
N SER A 107 8.00 11.79 4.41
CA SER A 107 7.68 12.17 5.79
C SER A 107 6.33 11.67 6.28
N ASN A 108 5.37 11.42 5.38
CA ASN A 108 3.99 11.08 5.73
C ASN A 108 3.77 9.58 5.94
N ILE A 109 4.74 8.75 5.53
CA ILE A 109 4.66 7.30 5.68
C ILE A 109 5.19 6.88 7.05
N HIS A 110 4.45 6.01 7.74
CA HIS A 110 4.90 5.32 8.94
C HIS A 110 6.06 4.38 8.64
N LYS A 111 7.13 4.44 9.43
CA LYS A 111 8.38 3.72 9.11
C LYS A 111 8.86 2.81 10.23
N ILE A 112 9.53 1.75 9.79
CA ILE A 112 10.26 0.79 10.60
C ILE A 112 11.75 0.97 10.28
N GLN A 113 12.54 1.26 11.31
CA GLN A 113 14.00 1.42 11.18
C GLN A 113 14.71 0.09 11.37
N LEU A 114 15.68 -0.22 10.51
CA LEU A 114 16.65 -1.29 10.69
C LEU A 114 18.02 -0.68 11.00
N GLY A 115 18.69 -1.26 12.00
CA GLY A 115 20.02 -0.85 12.41
C GLY A 115 20.09 0.52 13.09
N ALA A 116 21.31 0.93 13.42
CA ALA A 116 21.58 2.17 14.14
C ALA A 116 21.41 3.42 13.24
N GLY A 117 21.30 4.59 13.88
CA GLY A 117 21.25 5.89 13.22
C GLY A 117 20.06 6.75 13.63
N LYS A 118 20.05 8.00 13.17
CA LYS A 118 19.01 8.97 13.51
C LYS A 118 17.66 8.52 12.96
N LYS A 119 16.63 8.51 13.84
CA LYS A 119 15.25 8.23 13.45
C LYS A 119 14.77 9.25 12.42
N ARG A 120 14.16 8.76 11.34
CA ARG A 120 13.48 9.61 10.35
C ARG A 120 12.13 10.05 10.91
N LYS A 121 11.55 11.13 10.38
CA LYS A 121 10.18 11.55 10.72
C LYS A 121 9.21 10.39 10.48
N ASN A 122 8.21 10.23 11.35
CA ASN A 122 7.24 9.13 11.34
C ASN A 122 7.85 7.72 11.46
N THR A 123 9.00 7.59 12.13
CA THR A 123 9.50 6.27 12.57
C THR A 123 8.71 5.83 13.79
N ILE A 124 8.01 4.70 13.68
CA ILE A 124 7.08 4.21 14.70
C ILE A 124 7.48 2.85 15.27
N ALA A 125 8.44 2.17 14.65
CA ALA A 125 9.03 0.94 15.17
C ALA A 125 10.50 0.81 14.74
N SER A 126 11.23 -0.07 15.41
CA SER A 126 12.59 -0.44 15.10
C SER A 126 12.69 -1.96 15.06
N TYR A 127 13.46 -2.49 14.12
CA TYR A 127 13.76 -3.90 14.00
C TYR A 127 15.16 -4.17 14.54
N ASP A 128 15.22 -5.12 15.46
CA ASP A 128 16.40 -5.54 16.22
C ASP A 128 16.84 -6.97 15.90
N GLY A 129 16.25 -7.60 14.87
CA GLY A 129 16.47 -9.00 14.52
C GLY A 129 15.25 -9.89 14.79
N ASN A 130 14.24 -9.41 15.52
CA ASN A 130 13.06 -10.20 15.82
C ASN A 130 11.92 -9.96 14.81
N VAL A 131 11.82 -10.83 13.81
CA VAL A 131 10.77 -10.74 12.77
C VAL A 131 9.37 -10.88 13.38
N LYS A 132 9.21 -11.68 14.45
CA LYS A 132 7.89 -11.92 15.07
C LYS A 132 7.32 -10.66 15.72
N GLU A 133 8.18 -9.81 16.27
CA GLU A 133 7.76 -8.53 16.86
C GLU A 133 7.22 -7.57 15.79
N ILE A 134 7.96 -7.43 14.69
CA ILE A 134 7.51 -6.60 13.56
C ILE A 134 6.24 -7.14 12.94
N LEU A 135 6.14 -8.47 12.77
CA LEU A 135 4.94 -9.11 12.26
C LEU A 135 3.74 -8.83 13.18
N THR A 136 3.90 -9.00 14.49
CA THR A 136 2.85 -8.74 15.49
C THR A 136 2.42 -7.27 15.46
N PHE A 137 3.40 -6.37 15.36
CA PHE A 137 3.16 -4.94 15.21
C PHE A 137 2.33 -4.62 13.96
N ILE A 138 2.76 -5.11 12.78
CA ILE A 138 2.06 -4.87 11.52
C ILE A 138 0.63 -5.43 11.58
N LYS A 139 0.44 -6.65 12.07
CA LYS A 139 -0.89 -7.26 12.20
C LYS A 139 -1.81 -6.45 13.12
N ARG A 140 -1.28 -5.94 14.23
CA ARG A 140 -2.05 -5.06 15.12
C ARG A 140 -2.52 -3.80 14.40
N GLU A 141 -1.65 -3.16 13.62
CA GLU A 141 -2.01 -1.96 12.85
C GLU A 141 -2.99 -2.27 11.71
N LEU A 142 -2.85 -3.41 11.03
CA LEU A 142 -3.83 -3.88 10.04
C LEU A 142 -5.21 -4.11 10.68
N LYS A 143 -5.26 -4.77 11.85
CA LYS A 143 -6.51 -4.97 12.60
C LYS A 143 -7.13 -3.66 13.05
N LYS A 144 -6.34 -2.73 13.61
CA LYS A 144 -6.83 -1.39 13.99
C LYS A 144 -7.43 -0.65 12.81
N LYS A 145 -6.79 -0.70 11.63
CA LYS A 145 -7.34 -0.04 10.44
C LYS A 145 -8.64 -0.68 9.98
N ARG A 146 -8.77 -2.01 10.07
CA ARG A 146 -10.03 -2.72 9.83
C ARG A 146 -11.11 -2.29 10.84
N LEU A 147 -10.75 -2.14 12.12
CA LEU A 147 -11.62 -1.64 13.19
C LEU A 147 -12.04 -0.17 12.99
N LEU A 148 -11.14 0.68 12.48
CA LEU A 148 -11.43 2.10 12.16
C LEU A 148 -12.23 2.27 10.87
N GLN A 149 -12.26 1.26 10.01
CA GLN A 149 -13.16 1.20 8.86
C GLN A 149 -14.54 0.63 9.23
N HIS A 150 -14.82 0.42 10.52
CA HIS A 150 -16.11 -0.13 10.94
C HIS A 150 -17.26 0.77 10.52
N LEU A 151 -18.11 0.18 9.70
CA LEU A 151 -19.43 0.67 9.41
C LEU A 151 -20.26 0.62 10.69
N ASN A 152 -20.48 1.78 11.30
CA ASN A 152 -21.43 1.92 12.40
C ASN A 152 -22.83 2.05 11.83
N ILE A 153 -23.68 1.04 12.05
CA ILE A 153 -25.10 1.11 11.73
C ILE A 153 -25.89 1.31 13.01
N THR A 154 -26.70 2.36 13.05
CA THR A 154 -27.69 2.58 14.10
C THR A 154 -29.11 2.40 13.56
N VAL A 155 -29.93 1.63 14.28
CA VAL A 155 -31.35 1.47 14.00
C VAL A 155 -32.12 1.87 15.24
N ASN A 156 -32.97 2.90 15.13
CA ASN A 156 -33.74 3.46 16.25
C ASN A 156 -32.85 3.82 17.46
N GLY A 157 -31.67 4.42 17.19
CA GLY A 157 -30.70 4.81 18.22
C GLY A 157 -29.85 3.68 18.80
N LYS A 158 -30.06 2.42 18.39
CA LYS A 158 -29.24 1.28 18.85
C LYS A 158 -28.18 0.90 17.81
N ASN A 159 -26.93 0.74 18.25
CA ASN A 159 -25.84 0.23 17.41
C ASN A 159 -26.08 -1.26 17.08
N ILE A 160 -25.99 -1.61 15.80
CA ILE A 160 -26.13 -2.97 15.29
C ILE A 160 -24.74 -3.50 14.91
N PRO A 161 -24.16 -4.44 15.70
CA PRO A 161 -22.90 -5.07 15.34
C PRO A 161 -23.06 -5.93 14.09
N LEU A 162 -22.10 -5.82 13.17
CA LEU A 162 -22.11 -6.56 11.91
C LEU A 162 -21.06 -7.67 11.90
N THR A 163 -21.35 -8.73 11.16
CA THR A 163 -20.33 -9.71 10.76
C THR A 163 -19.59 -9.21 9.51
N GLU A 164 -18.50 -9.89 9.13
CA GLU A 164 -17.62 -9.44 8.04
C GLU A 164 -18.34 -9.34 6.68
N PHE A 165 -19.25 -10.26 6.38
CA PHE A 165 -19.96 -10.25 5.09
C PHE A 165 -20.90 -9.04 4.92
N PRO A 166 -21.86 -8.77 5.83
CA PRO A 166 -22.71 -7.57 5.75
C PRO A 166 -21.92 -6.27 5.77
N GLU A 167 -20.88 -6.17 6.59
CA GLU A 167 -20.03 -4.99 6.68
C GLU A 167 -19.37 -4.69 5.32
N GLN A 168 -18.76 -5.69 4.68
CA GLN A 168 -18.14 -5.54 3.37
C GLN A 168 -19.16 -5.21 2.29
N MET A 169 -20.31 -5.89 2.26
CA MET A 169 -21.34 -5.68 1.25
C MET A 169 -21.83 -4.23 1.28
N ILE A 170 -22.19 -3.73 2.46
CA ILE A 170 -22.75 -2.38 2.62
C ILE A 170 -21.67 -1.32 2.34
N THR A 171 -20.48 -1.50 2.88
CA THR A 171 -19.36 -0.56 2.67
C THR A 171 -19.02 -0.42 1.19
N ASN A 172 -18.86 -1.54 0.47
CA ASN A 172 -18.53 -1.51 -0.95
C ASN A 172 -19.64 -0.90 -1.80
N THR A 173 -20.90 -1.18 -1.44
CA THR A 173 -22.06 -0.60 -2.12
C THR A 173 -22.11 0.92 -1.95
N ILE A 174 -21.97 1.42 -0.70
CA ILE A 174 -21.96 2.85 -0.40
C ILE A 174 -20.81 3.55 -1.13
N VAL A 175 -19.59 3.02 -1.03
CA VAL A 175 -18.41 3.60 -1.68
C VAL A 175 -18.57 3.62 -3.20
N GLY A 176 -19.14 2.56 -3.79
CA GLY A 176 -19.43 2.48 -5.22
C GLY A 176 -20.43 3.55 -5.66
N MET A 177 -21.54 3.71 -4.92
CA MET A 177 -22.54 4.74 -5.20
C MET A 177 -21.95 6.14 -5.12
N LEU A 178 -21.22 6.45 -4.03
CA LEU A 178 -20.62 7.77 -3.82
C LEU A 178 -19.56 8.11 -4.86
N GLY A 179 -18.77 7.13 -5.32
CA GLY A 179 -17.78 7.32 -6.37
C GLY A 179 -18.38 7.69 -7.73
N SER A 180 -19.67 7.42 -7.96
CA SER A 180 -20.39 7.83 -9.17
C SER A 180 -20.92 9.26 -9.11
N LEU A 181 -20.91 9.91 -7.95
CA LEU A 181 -21.47 11.24 -7.75
C LEU A 181 -20.48 12.33 -8.18
N LYS A 182 -20.99 13.34 -8.91
CA LYS A 182 -20.20 14.52 -9.27
C LYS A 182 -19.80 15.30 -8.02
N GLY A 183 -18.52 15.68 -7.94
CA GLY A 183 -17.99 16.51 -6.85
C GLY A 183 -17.47 15.72 -5.63
N VAL A 184 -17.63 14.40 -5.60
CA VAL A 184 -17.09 13.55 -4.53
C VAL A 184 -15.72 13.01 -4.95
N GLN A 185 -14.66 13.46 -4.28
CA GLN A 185 -13.30 12.94 -4.45
C GLN A 185 -12.66 12.68 -3.09
N ASN A 186 -11.87 11.61 -2.98
CA ASN A 186 -11.12 11.26 -1.76
C ASN A 186 -12.00 11.17 -0.49
N ILE A 187 -12.89 10.16 -0.46
CA ILE A 187 -13.80 9.90 0.66
C ILE A 187 -13.01 9.45 1.89
N ASN A 188 -12.96 10.30 2.92
CA ASN A 188 -12.32 9.99 4.21
C ASN A 188 -13.31 9.59 5.30
N GLU A 189 -14.54 10.12 5.24
CA GLU A 189 -15.65 9.86 6.16
C GLU A 189 -16.97 10.00 5.39
N VAL A 190 -17.98 9.20 5.76
CA VAL A 190 -19.32 9.25 5.17
C VAL A 190 -20.34 9.10 6.30
N THR A 191 -21.27 10.04 6.37
CA THR A 191 -22.46 9.94 7.22
C THR A 191 -23.69 9.86 6.33
N ILE A 192 -24.50 8.80 6.52
CA ILE A 192 -25.77 8.62 5.82
C ILE A 192 -26.88 8.63 6.88
N GLU A 193 -27.71 9.67 6.86
CA GLU A 193 -28.89 9.75 7.71
C GLU A 193 -30.15 9.60 6.84
N LEU A 194 -31.01 8.65 7.20
CA LEU A 194 -32.35 8.54 6.63
C LEU A 194 -33.36 8.99 7.69
N LYS A 195 -33.95 10.17 7.48
CA LYS A 195 -35.06 10.68 8.29
C LYS A 195 -36.36 10.30 7.56
N ARG A 196 -37.23 9.57 8.26
CA ARG A 196 -38.58 9.23 7.78
C ARG A 196 -39.60 10.04 8.54
#